data_AF-A0A3M1CS65-F1
#
_entry.id   AF-A0A3M1CS65-F1
#
_cell.length_a   1.000
_cell.length_b   1.000
_cell.length_c   1.000
_cell.angle_alpha   90.00
_cell.angle_beta   90.00
_cell.angle_gamma   90.00
#
_symmetry.space_group_name_H-M   'P 1'
#
loop_
_entity.id
_entity.type
_entity.pdbx_description
1 polymer ?
#
loop_
_entity_poly.entity_id
_entity_poly.type
_entity_poly.pdbx_seq_one_letter_code
_entity_poly.pdbx_strand_id
1 'polypeptide(L)'
;TVSSHPIDTQFRQSCLEGGCHLSAQPSAEPYRYRSTGCAACHYLSDDDGLYKGEDVTISHTEPGHGRIHRLTTAIPFTQCNHCHNRGNYSLRTMSFTSRPDLPPAAEPLSEFMPVKERRLQEYYQPIGQFTLCEWELDCVDCHTGQEAMGNGHIADAIADSQVTECRTCHGTLTEPPQTAVITAPDEAAMRQARLNGHGDLQVGDRVVINSKGEKLWSVQEISPGVFVEMLKVSGDILPVPLVQGSACQQQPDQQESRYCHECHAYDREAGRP
;
A
#
# COMPACT_ATOMS: atom_id res chain seq x y z
N THR A 1 29.86 -1.46 18.77
CA THR A 1 30.98 -1.39 17.79
C THR A 1 30.51 -2.00 16.50
N VAL A 2 30.68 -1.29 15.38
CA VAL A 2 30.27 -1.81 14.06
C VAL A 2 31.33 -2.79 13.58
N SER A 3 30.93 -4.01 13.24
CA SER A 3 31.83 -5.03 12.71
C SER A 3 32.46 -4.58 11.39
N SER A 4 33.77 -4.77 11.25
CA SER A 4 34.52 -4.55 10.00
C SER A 4 34.63 -5.80 9.14
N HIS A 5 33.95 -6.89 9.51
CA HIS A 5 33.95 -8.10 8.70
C HIS A 5 33.32 -7.80 7.31
N PRO A 6 33.89 -8.30 6.21
CA PRO A 6 33.41 -7.97 4.87
C PRO A 6 31.93 -8.25 4.65
N ILE A 7 31.41 -9.37 5.17
CA ILE A 7 29.99 -9.74 5.07
C ILE A 7 29.09 -8.77 5.84
N ASP A 8 29.48 -8.37 7.05
CA ASP A 8 28.70 -7.42 7.85
C ASP A 8 28.67 -6.04 7.21
N THR A 9 29.77 -5.67 6.53
CA THR A 9 29.84 -4.45 5.72
C THR A 9 28.94 -4.53 4.50
N GLN A 10 28.99 -5.63 3.75
CA GLN A 10 28.15 -5.84 2.59
C GLN A 10 26.65 -5.85 2.95
N PHE A 11 26.29 -6.52 4.05
CA PHE A 11 24.92 -6.53 4.57
C PHE A 11 24.44 -5.12 4.91
N ARG A 12 25.27 -4.34 5.61
CA ARG A 12 24.92 -2.95 5.97
C ARG A 12 24.71 -2.09 4.72
N GLN A 13 25.65 -2.12 3.79
CA GLN A 13 25.59 -1.32 2.56
C GLN A 13 24.41 -1.72 1.67
N SER A 14 24.13 -3.02 1.56
CA SER A 14 23.09 -3.52 0.66
C SER A 14 21.69 -3.43 1.27
N CYS A 15 21.55 -3.63 2.57
CA CYS A 15 20.24 -3.79 3.21
C CYS A 15 19.89 -2.63 4.15
N LEU A 16 20.84 -2.13 4.94
CA LEU A 16 20.57 -1.11 5.96
C LEU A 16 20.69 0.32 5.42
N GLU A 17 21.72 0.59 4.61
CA GLU A 17 21.99 1.91 4.03
C GLU A 17 21.02 2.25 2.88
N GLY A 18 20.38 1.23 2.29
CA GLY A 18 19.32 1.39 1.28
C GLY A 18 18.00 1.95 1.82
N GLY A 19 17.93 2.27 3.12
CA GLY A 19 16.81 2.99 3.71
C GLY A 19 15.50 2.20 3.80
N CYS A 20 15.50 0.87 3.66
CA CYS A 20 14.28 0.07 3.68
C CYS A 20 13.82 -0.30 5.11
N HIS A 21 14.75 -0.61 6.01
CA HIS A 21 14.40 -1.02 7.38
C HIS A 21 13.94 0.18 8.23
N LEU A 22 12.77 0.06 8.85
CA LEU A 22 12.13 1.13 9.63
C LEU A 22 12.95 1.66 10.82
N SER A 23 13.86 0.84 11.34
CA SER A 23 14.79 1.19 12.42
C SER A 23 16.11 1.79 11.92
N ALA A 24 16.39 1.71 10.61
CA ALA A 24 17.56 2.29 9.99
C ALA A 24 17.28 3.73 9.56
N GLN A 25 18.32 4.57 9.61
CA GLN A 25 18.25 5.90 9.03
C GLN A 25 17.98 5.80 7.53
N PRO A 26 17.08 6.63 6.99
CA PRO A 26 16.81 6.69 5.57
C PRO A 26 17.98 7.34 4.82
N SER A 27 18.08 7.04 3.53
CA SER A 27 19.00 7.74 2.62
C SER A 27 18.49 9.18 2.42
N ALA A 28 19.38 10.17 2.50
CA ALA A 28 19.07 11.58 2.27
C ALA A 28 19.08 11.90 0.76
N GLU A 29 18.20 11.24 0.02
CA GLU A 29 18.12 11.30 -1.44
C GLU A 29 16.67 11.51 -1.88
N PRO A 30 16.44 12.14 -3.05
CA PRO A 30 15.11 12.26 -3.62
C PRO A 30 14.38 10.92 -3.62
N TYR A 31 13.09 10.97 -3.33
CA TYR A 31 12.21 9.84 -3.19
C TYR A 31 12.57 8.86 -2.06
N ARG A 32 13.64 9.04 -1.28
CA ARG A 32 13.99 8.14 -0.15
C ARG A 32 13.74 8.77 1.23
N TYR A 33 13.32 10.03 1.26
CA TYR A 33 13.00 10.75 2.48
C TYR A 33 11.84 10.09 3.24
N ARG A 34 12.06 9.85 4.53
CA ARG A 34 11.04 9.39 5.48
C ARG A 34 11.55 9.63 6.90
N SER A 35 10.71 9.40 7.90
CA SER A 35 11.16 9.24 9.29
C SER A 35 11.47 7.78 9.63
N THR A 36 11.68 7.45 10.90
CA THR A 36 11.83 6.08 11.42
C THR A 36 10.63 5.68 12.30
N GLY A 37 10.48 4.39 12.57
CA GLY A 37 9.39 3.87 13.42
C GLY A 37 7.99 4.22 12.88
N CYS A 38 7.07 4.60 13.77
CA CYS A 38 5.69 4.94 13.40
C CYS A 38 5.62 6.12 12.40
N ALA A 39 6.50 7.10 12.58
CA ALA A 39 6.53 8.29 11.72
C ALA A 39 7.03 7.97 10.30
N ALA A 40 7.70 6.84 10.07
CA ALA A 40 8.11 6.41 8.74
C ALA A 40 6.93 6.24 7.76
N CYS A 41 5.71 6.00 8.28
CA CYS A 41 4.50 5.92 7.47
C CYS A 41 3.52 7.05 7.80
N HIS A 42 3.42 7.46 9.08
CA HIS A 42 2.41 8.41 9.51
C HIS A 42 2.83 9.88 9.38
N TYR A 43 4.10 10.18 9.14
CA TYR A 43 4.59 11.52 8.85
C TYR A 43 5.03 11.60 7.39
N LEU A 44 4.09 12.04 6.54
CA LEU A 44 4.28 11.96 5.09
C LEU A 44 5.45 12.82 4.64
N SER A 45 6.31 12.27 3.79
CA SER A 45 7.36 13.00 3.10
C SER A 45 7.02 13.10 1.62
N ASP A 46 7.37 14.21 0.99
CA ASP A 46 7.33 14.32 -0.47
C ASP A 46 8.68 13.85 -1.05
N ASP A 47 8.70 13.57 -2.35
CA ASP A 47 9.90 13.07 -3.03
C ASP A 47 11.09 14.03 -2.98
N ASP A 48 10.84 15.34 -2.87
CA ASP A 48 11.88 16.36 -2.67
C ASP A 48 12.35 16.49 -1.22
N GLY A 49 11.62 15.90 -0.27
CA GLY A 49 11.88 15.99 1.17
C GLY A 49 11.70 17.41 1.73
N LEU A 50 11.04 18.31 1.00
CA LEU A 50 10.86 19.70 1.41
C LEU A 50 9.59 19.87 2.22
N TYR A 51 9.68 20.70 3.25
CA TYR A 51 8.54 21.12 4.05
C TYR A 51 7.65 22.10 3.28
N LYS A 52 6.34 21.88 3.30
CA LYS A 52 5.31 22.63 2.56
C LYS A 52 4.16 23.09 3.46
N GLY A 53 4.39 23.10 4.78
CA GLY A 53 3.41 23.57 5.77
C GLY A 53 3.69 25.00 6.23
N GLU A 54 3.05 25.38 7.34
CA GLU A 54 3.10 26.74 7.91
C GLU A 54 3.92 26.80 9.23
N ASP A 55 4.56 25.71 9.65
CA ASP A 55 5.41 25.71 10.84
C ASP A 55 6.72 26.46 10.56
N VAL A 56 6.79 27.68 11.09
CA VAL A 56 7.92 28.61 10.91
C VAL A 56 9.24 28.13 11.52
N THR A 57 9.23 27.04 12.31
CA THR A 57 10.45 26.48 12.90
C THR A 57 11.13 25.44 12.00
N ILE A 58 10.46 25.02 10.92
CA ILE A 58 10.97 24.02 9.97
C ILE A 58 11.42 24.74 8.70
N SER A 59 12.57 24.35 8.16
CA SER A 59 13.11 24.94 6.92
C SER A 59 12.31 24.49 5.70
N HIS A 60 11.93 25.44 4.84
CA HIS A 60 11.22 25.14 3.59
C HIS A 60 12.20 24.79 2.43
N THR A 61 13.50 24.98 2.65
CA THR A 61 14.54 24.81 1.62
C THR A 61 15.54 23.71 1.96
N GLU A 62 15.51 23.19 3.18
CA GLU A 62 16.32 22.05 3.60
C GLU A 62 15.54 20.75 3.36
N PRO A 63 16.07 19.80 2.58
CA PRO A 63 15.46 18.48 2.42
C PRO A 63 15.55 17.63 3.69
N GLY A 64 14.75 16.57 3.75
CA GLY A 64 14.72 15.63 4.88
C GLY A 64 13.62 15.93 5.90
N HIS A 65 12.65 16.77 5.53
CA HIS A 65 11.47 17.05 6.33
C HIS A 65 10.23 16.37 5.73
N GLY A 66 9.26 16.07 6.59
CA GLY A 66 7.94 15.69 6.13
C GLY A 66 7.24 16.87 5.47
N ARG A 67 6.25 16.59 4.64
CA ARG A 67 5.49 17.56 3.86
C ARG A 67 4.83 18.63 4.73
N ILE A 68 4.21 18.24 5.85
CA ILE A 68 3.57 19.15 6.80
C ILE A 68 3.71 18.58 8.21
N HIS A 69 3.70 19.42 9.25
CA HIS A 69 3.84 19.00 10.66
C HIS A 69 2.53 18.37 11.18
N ARG A 70 2.19 17.18 10.68
CA ARG A 70 0.95 16.45 11.02
C ARG A 70 1.09 14.96 10.78
N LEU A 71 0.52 14.15 11.67
CA LEU A 71 0.36 12.71 11.47
C LEU A 71 -0.94 12.40 10.71
N THR A 72 -0.92 11.35 9.89
CA THR A 72 -2.10 10.88 9.15
C THR A 72 -2.17 9.36 9.05
N THR A 73 -3.38 8.81 8.91
CA THR A 73 -3.62 7.40 8.52
C THR A 73 -4.13 7.27 7.08
N ALA A 74 -4.26 8.38 6.34
CA ALA A 74 -4.46 8.41 4.90
C ALA A 74 -3.08 8.41 4.22
N ILE A 75 -2.50 7.21 4.05
CA ILE A 75 -1.11 7.01 3.62
C ILE A 75 -1.10 6.67 2.12
N PRO A 76 -0.61 7.57 1.24
CA PRO A 76 -0.53 7.29 -0.19
C PRO A 76 0.55 6.26 -0.50
N PHE A 77 0.45 5.60 -1.66
CA PHE A 77 1.45 4.64 -2.12
C PHE A 77 2.86 5.22 -2.20
N THR A 78 3.00 6.53 -2.46
CA THR A 78 4.30 7.22 -2.53
C THR A 78 5.07 7.07 -1.22
N GLN A 79 4.36 7.11 -0.08
CA GLN A 79 4.97 6.91 1.23
C GLN A 79 5.53 5.50 1.39
N CYS A 80 4.78 4.49 0.97
CA CYS A 80 5.21 3.09 0.95
C CYS A 80 6.44 2.92 0.05
N ASN A 81 6.39 3.59 -1.11
CA ASN A 81 7.41 3.50 -2.12
C ASN A 81 8.69 4.22 -1.75
N HIS A 82 8.80 5.00 -0.67
CA HIS A 82 10.13 5.41 -0.17
C HIS A 82 11.04 4.21 0.14
N CYS A 83 10.45 3.05 0.45
CA CYS A 83 11.16 1.79 0.71
C CYS A 83 10.79 0.69 -0.30
N HIS A 84 9.50 0.50 -0.56
CA HIS A 84 8.99 -0.57 -1.43
C HIS A 84 9.13 -0.21 -2.91
N ASN A 85 9.16 -1.24 -3.75
CA ASN A 85 9.29 -1.09 -5.21
C ASN A 85 10.55 -0.33 -5.66
N ARG A 86 11.63 -0.37 -4.85
CA ARG A 86 12.89 0.36 -5.09
C ARG A 86 13.99 -0.39 -5.78
N GLY A 87 13.83 -1.70 -5.94
CA GLY A 87 14.89 -2.56 -6.41
C GLY A 87 14.65 -4.00 -5.97
N ASN A 88 15.58 -4.88 -6.31
CA ASN A 88 15.49 -6.30 -6.01
C ASN A 88 16.64 -6.69 -5.10
N TYR A 89 16.33 -7.41 -4.02
CA TYR A 89 17.34 -7.99 -3.15
C TYR A 89 17.63 -9.45 -3.55
N SER A 90 18.87 -9.88 -3.33
CA SER A 90 19.28 -11.27 -3.45
C SER A 90 19.84 -11.75 -2.12
N LEU A 91 19.12 -12.69 -1.49
CA LEU A 91 19.58 -13.33 -0.24
C LEU A 91 20.76 -14.28 -0.47
N ARG A 92 21.01 -14.71 -1.71
CA ARG A 92 22.17 -15.56 -2.02
C ARG A 92 23.47 -14.77 -2.02
N THR A 93 23.43 -13.55 -2.55
CA THR A 93 24.61 -12.68 -2.74
C THR A 93 24.68 -11.54 -1.73
N MET A 94 23.70 -11.43 -0.83
CA MET A 94 23.57 -10.34 0.14
C MET A 94 23.66 -8.96 -0.53
N SER A 95 22.98 -8.79 -1.67
CA SER A 95 23.05 -7.58 -2.49
C SER A 95 21.67 -7.03 -2.79
N PHE A 96 21.58 -5.70 -2.96
CA PHE A 96 20.40 -5.01 -3.43
C PHE A 96 20.72 -4.28 -4.72
N THR A 97 19.89 -4.50 -5.73
CA THR A 97 19.97 -3.82 -7.03
C THR A 97 18.84 -2.82 -7.10
N SER A 98 19.17 -1.53 -6.98
CA SER A 98 18.21 -0.45 -7.14
C SER A 98 17.56 -0.47 -8.53
N ARG A 99 16.34 0.05 -8.61
CA ARG A 99 15.68 0.36 -9.87
C ARG A 99 16.50 1.39 -10.65
N PRO A 100 16.82 1.15 -11.93
CA PRO A 100 17.60 2.09 -12.73
C PRO A 100 16.76 3.25 -13.28
N ASP A 101 15.43 3.19 -13.16
CA ASP A 101 14.47 4.10 -13.76
C ASP A 101 13.87 5.10 -12.75
N LEU A 102 14.34 5.10 -11.50
CA LEU A 102 13.92 6.03 -10.45
C LEU A 102 15.13 6.59 -9.67
N PRO A 103 14.99 7.76 -9.03
CA PRO A 103 16.01 8.27 -8.13
C PRO A 103 16.42 7.27 -7.03
N PRO A 104 17.72 7.23 -6.66
CA PRO A 104 18.80 8.12 -7.13
C PRO A 104 19.44 7.74 -8.48
N ALA A 105 19.01 6.66 -9.13
CA ALA A 105 19.67 6.14 -10.34
C ALA A 105 19.29 6.89 -11.64
N ALA A 106 18.18 7.62 -11.62
CA ALA A 106 17.67 8.43 -12.72
C ALA A 106 17.05 9.73 -12.21
N GLU A 107 16.73 10.66 -13.10
CA GLU A 107 16.01 11.90 -12.78
C GLU A 107 14.56 11.59 -12.31
N PRO A 108 13.97 12.42 -11.43
CA PRO A 108 12.57 12.34 -11.05
C PRO A 108 11.63 12.28 -12.26
N LEU A 109 10.75 11.29 -12.31
CA LEU A 109 9.76 11.19 -13.40
C LEU A 109 8.83 12.41 -13.43
N SER A 110 8.63 13.08 -12.29
CA SER A 110 7.86 14.33 -12.18
C SER A 110 8.35 15.46 -13.09
N GLU A 111 9.62 15.45 -13.51
CA GLU A 111 10.17 16.49 -14.37
C GLU A 111 9.68 16.39 -15.83
N PHE A 112 9.24 15.22 -16.27
CA PHE A 112 8.92 14.98 -17.68
C PHE A 112 7.67 14.11 -17.90
N MET A 113 6.99 13.65 -16.84
CA MET A 113 5.83 12.78 -16.92
C MET A 113 4.62 13.34 -16.13
N PRO A 114 3.40 13.36 -16.73
CA PRO A 114 2.18 13.73 -16.03
C PRO A 114 1.86 12.79 -14.85
N VAL A 115 1.14 13.30 -13.85
CA VAL A 115 0.82 12.58 -12.59
C VAL A 115 0.26 11.17 -12.81
N LYS A 116 -0.66 10.99 -13.76
CA LYS A 116 -1.31 9.70 -14.02
C LYS A 116 -0.33 8.66 -14.57
N GLU A 117 0.46 9.04 -15.58
CA GLU A 117 1.48 8.17 -16.18
C GLU A 117 2.60 7.89 -15.18
N ARG A 118 2.96 8.89 -14.39
CA ARG A 118 3.96 8.77 -13.33
C ARG A 118 3.54 7.74 -12.30
N ARG A 119 2.28 7.77 -11.84
CA ARG A 119 1.75 6.77 -10.91
C ARG A 119 1.97 5.36 -11.44
N LEU A 120 1.62 5.07 -12.69
CA LEU A 120 1.82 3.75 -13.31
C LEU A 120 3.28 3.28 -13.26
N GLN A 121 4.24 4.17 -13.51
CA GLN A 121 5.66 3.83 -13.49
C GLN A 121 6.22 3.70 -12.08
N GLU A 122 5.77 4.54 -11.15
CA GLU A 122 6.28 4.57 -9.77
C GLU A 122 5.67 3.48 -8.90
N TYR A 123 4.40 3.10 -9.14
CA TYR A 123 3.60 2.26 -8.23
C TYR A 123 4.26 0.89 -7.98
N TYR A 124 4.55 0.14 -9.04
CA TYR A 124 5.24 -1.15 -8.98
C TYR A 124 6.49 -1.20 -9.85
N GLN A 125 7.40 -2.11 -9.51
CA GLN A 125 8.53 -2.44 -10.37
C GLN A 125 8.07 -2.89 -11.77
N PRO A 126 8.84 -2.61 -12.84
CA PRO A 126 8.46 -2.97 -14.22
C PRO A 126 8.19 -4.46 -14.47
N ILE A 127 8.71 -5.34 -13.61
CA ILE A 127 8.51 -6.80 -13.69
C ILE A 127 7.21 -7.29 -13.02
N GLY A 128 6.52 -6.42 -12.28
CA GLY A 128 5.29 -6.77 -11.56
C GLY A 128 4.10 -6.87 -12.50
N GLN A 129 3.35 -7.97 -12.39
CA GLN A 129 1.99 -8.06 -12.91
C GLN A 129 1.04 -7.44 -11.88
N PHE A 130 0.17 -6.53 -12.32
CA PHE A 130 -0.85 -5.92 -11.48
C PHE A 130 -2.12 -5.70 -12.28
N THR A 131 -3.23 -5.67 -11.57
CA THR A 131 -4.54 -5.40 -12.16
C THR A 131 -4.79 -3.91 -12.36
N LEU A 132 -5.73 -3.57 -13.25
CA LEU A 132 -6.16 -2.18 -13.46
C LEU A 132 -6.68 -1.53 -12.15
N CYS A 133 -7.29 -2.27 -11.23
CA CYS A 133 -7.72 -1.66 -9.97
C CYS A 133 -6.53 -1.28 -9.07
N GLU A 134 -5.47 -2.08 -9.01
CA GLU A 134 -4.33 -1.84 -8.13
C GLU A 134 -3.61 -0.52 -8.37
N TRP A 135 -3.60 0.00 -9.61
CA TRP A 135 -2.96 1.31 -9.87
C TRP A 135 -3.89 2.49 -9.55
N GLU A 136 -5.21 2.32 -9.41
CA GLU A 136 -6.13 3.39 -8.99
C GLU A 136 -6.29 3.45 -7.47
N LEU A 137 -6.09 2.31 -6.78
CA LEU A 137 -6.06 2.19 -5.33
C LEU A 137 -4.70 2.57 -4.76
N ASP A 138 -4.64 2.93 -3.47
CA ASP A 138 -3.41 3.03 -2.70
C ASP A 138 -3.16 1.74 -1.89
N CYS A 139 -1.91 1.48 -1.52
CA CYS A 139 -1.54 0.23 -0.85
C CYS A 139 -2.40 -0.06 0.40
N VAL A 140 -2.78 0.98 1.14
CA VAL A 140 -3.60 0.87 2.35
C VAL A 140 -5.04 0.45 2.10
N ASP A 141 -5.55 0.55 0.89
CA ASP A 141 -6.90 0.11 0.54
C ASP A 141 -7.00 -1.42 0.68
N CYS A 142 -5.97 -2.15 0.21
CA CYS A 142 -5.84 -3.60 0.36
C CYS A 142 -5.10 -4.04 1.64
N HIS A 143 -3.97 -3.41 1.96
CA HIS A 143 -3.11 -3.80 3.09
C HIS A 143 -3.61 -3.20 4.39
N THR A 144 -3.99 -4.06 5.34
CA THR A 144 -4.56 -3.62 6.61
C THR A 144 -3.46 -3.24 7.62
N GLY A 145 -3.84 -2.53 8.67
CA GLY A 145 -2.91 -2.22 9.76
C GLY A 145 -2.38 -3.48 10.47
N GLN A 146 -3.20 -4.53 10.56
CA GLN A 146 -2.80 -5.83 11.13
C GLN A 146 -1.72 -6.50 10.29
N GLU A 147 -1.77 -6.35 8.97
CA GLU A 147 -0.77 -6.86 8.04
C GLU A 147 0.51 -6.00 8.05
N ALA A 148 0.37 -4.68 7.92
CA ALA A 148 1.52 -3.79 7.75
C ALA A 148 2.27 -3.47 9.06
N MET A 149 1.56 -3.31 10.18
CA MET A 149 2.14 -2.98 11.49
C MET A 149 2.29 -4.20 12.40
N GLY A 150 1.72 -5.33 12.00
CA GLY A 150 1.69 -6.57 12.76
C GLY A 150 0.45 -6.71 13.63
N ASN A 151 0.11 -7.97 13.92
CA ASN A 151 -1.08 -8.39 14.65
C ASN A 151 -0.74 -9.13 15.96
N GLY A 152 0.53 -9.03 16.40
CA GLY A 152 1.05 -9.76 17.56
C GLY A 152 1.29 -11.25 17.36
N HIS A 153 1.08 -11.78 16.15
CA HIS A 153 1.32 -13.17 15.80
C HIS A 153 2.46 -13.27 14.77
N ILE A 154 3.36 -14.23 14.97
CA ILE A 154 4.40 -14.56 14.01
C ILE A 154 3.87 -15.72 13.16
N ALA A 155 3.79 -15.49 11.85
CA ALA A 155 3.41 -16.51 10.89
C ALA A 155 4.64 -17.33 10.46
N ASP A 156 4.43 -18.63 10.25
CA ASP A 156 5.48 -19.53 9.75
C ASP A 156 5.69 -19.34 8.23
N ALA A 157 4.63 -19.03 7.49
CA ALA A 157 4.66 -18.73 6.06
C ALA A 157 4.05 -17.36 5.75
N ILE A 158 4.60 -16.67 4.74
CA ILE A 158 4.09 -15.36 4.28
C ILE A 158 2.61 -15.45 3.88
N ALA A 159 2.20 -16.57 3.27
CA ALA A 159 0.81 -16.79 2.87
C ALA A 159 -0.18 -16.74 4.05
N ASP A 160 0.25 -17.07 5.27
CA ASP A 160 -0.62 -17.02 6.45
C ASP A 160 -0.86 -15.59 6.96
N SER A 161 0.00 -14.66 6.56
CA SER A 161 -0.10 -13.22 6.83
C SER A 161 -0.93 -12.49 5.76
N GLN A 162 -1.18 -13.10 4.60
CA GLN A 162 -2.07 -12.54 3.59
C GLN A 162 -3.51 -12.70 4.06
N VAL A 163 -4.20 -11.57 4.26
CA VAL A 163 -5.56 -11.56 4.81
C VAL A 163 -6.58 -10.99 3.83
N THR A 164 -6.15 -10.14 2.91
CA THR A 164 -6.97 -9.52 1.88
C THR A 164 -6.62 -10.10 0.51
N GLU A 165 -7.64 -10.52 -0.22
CA GLU A 165 -7.55 -11.10 -1.56
C GLU A 165 -8.65 -10.51 -2.46
N CYS A 166 -8.59 -10.72 -3.78
CA CYS A 166 -9.62 -10.22 -4.70
C CYS A 166 -11.03 -10.68 -4.28
N ARG A 167 -11.16 -11.94 -3.86
CA ARG A 167 -12.41 -12.52 -3.36
C ARG A 167 -12.94 -11.88 -2.07
N THR A 168 -12.08 -11.24 -1.28
CA THR A 168 -12.49 -10.56 -0.05
C THR A 168 -13.51 -9.48 -0.38
N CYS A 169 -13.24 -8.67 -1.40
CA CYS A 169 -14.12 -7.58 -1.81
C CYS A 169 -15.10 -7.97 -2.92
N HIS A 170 -14.69 -8.86 -3.85
CA HIS A 170 -15.49 -9.19 -5.03
C HIS A 170 -16.29 -10.51 -4.92
N GLY A 171 -16.00 -11.33 -3.91
CA GLY A 171 -16.58 -12.66 -3.76
C GLY A 171 -16.03 -13.67 -4.77
N THR A 172 -16.77 -14.77 -4.94
CA THR A 172 -16.50 -15.83 -5.92
C THR A 172 -17.66 -15.96 -6.91
N LEU A 173 -17.60 -16.96 -7.80
CA LEU A 173 -18.74 -17.25 -8.69
C LEU A 173 -19.98 -17.76 -7.94
N THR A 174 -19.79 -18.34 -6.76
CA THR A 174 -20.84 -19.03 -6.00
C THR A 174 -21.22 -18.32 -4.70
N GLU A 175 -20.35 -17.48 -4.18
CA GLU A 175 -20.52 -16.82 -2.88
C GLU A 175 -20.20 -15.32 -2.98
N PRO A 176 -21.03 -14.43 -2.42
CA PRO A 176 -20.70 -13.01 -2.31
C PRO A 176 -19.57 -12.79 -1.28
N PRO A 177 -19.01 -11.56 -1.22
CA PRO A 177 -18.13 -11.14 -0.13
C PRO A 177 -18.74 -11.46 1.24
N GLN A 178 -17.92 -11.94 2.17
CA GLN A 178 -18.36 -12.10 3.54
C GLN A 178 -18.50 -10.72 4.19
N THR A 179 -19.57 -10.51 4.94
CA THR A 179 -19.84 -9.25 5.62
C THR A 179 -20.18 -9.43 7.08
N ALA A 180 -19.96 -8.37 7.86
CA ALA A 180 -20.40 -8.27 9.24
C ALA A 180 -20.96 -6.89 9.54
N VAL A 181 -21.90 -6.83 10.48
CA VAL A 181 -22.49 -5.57 10.94
C VAL A 181 -21.58 -4.92 11.99
N ILE A 182 -21.45 -3.61 11.95
CA ILE A 182 -20.88 -2.81 13.05
C ILE A 182 -21.87 -2.80 14.19
N THR A 183 -21.50 -3.39 15.34
CA THR A 183 -22.43 -3.55 16.47
C THR A 183 -22.18 -2.56 17.59
N ALA A 184 -20.97 -1.98 17.67
CA ALA A 184 -20.61 -1.02 18.72
C ALA A 184 -19.75 0.14 18.21
N PRO A 185 -19.87 1.34 18.82
CA PRO A 185 -19.16 2.55 18.38
C PRO A 185 -17.65 2.51 18.70
N ASP A 186 -17.20 1.61 19.57
CA ASP A 186 -15.81 1.44 19.97
C ASP A 186 -15.11 0.28 19.24
N GLU A 187 -15.72 -0.29 18.20
CA GLU A 187 -15.05 -1.28 17.38
C GLU A 187 -13.81 -0.71 16.66
N ALA A 188 -12.87 -1.60 16.31
CA ALA A 188 -11.65 -1.20 15.59
C ALA A 188 -11.96 -0.50 14.26
N ALA A 189 -12.91 -1.01 13.48
CA ALA A 189 -13.35 -0.43 12.22
C ALA A 189 -13.86 1.02 12.37
N MET A 190 -14.69 1.29 13.39
CA MET A 190 -15.19 2.63 13.71
C MET A 190 -14.05 3.59 14.06
N ARG A 191 -13.10 3.13 14.90
CA ARG A 191 -11.92 3.94 15.25
C ARG A 191 -11.06 4.23 14.01
N GLN A 192 -10.83 3.23 13.16
CA GLN A 192 -10.03 3.38 11.95
C GLN A 192 -10.66 4.36 10.96
N ALA A 193 -11.97 4.24 10.69
CA ALA A 193 -12.72 5.17 9.83
C ALA A 193 -12.61 6.61 10.34
N ARG A 194 -12.86 6.83 11.65
CA ARG A 194 -12.76 8.16 12.28
C ARG A 194 -11.35 8.74 12.21
N LEU A 195 -10.32 7.93 12.46
CA LEU A 195 -8.92 8.39 12.42
C LEU A 195 -8.44 8.70 11.00
N ASN A 196 -8.94 7.97 10.00
CA ASN A 196 -8.65 8.22 8.60
C ASN A 196 -9.28 9.54 8.11
N GLY A 197 -10.47 9.89 8.60
CA GLY A 197 -11.10 11.18 8.34
C GLY A 197 -11.94 11.25 7.06
N HIS A 198 -11.89 10.22 6.22
CA HIS A 198 -12.81 10.08 5.07
C HIS A 198 -14.02 9.20 5.40
N GLY A 199 -13.88 8.23 6.31
CA GLY A 199 -14.94 7.26 6.63
C GLY A 199 -16.07 7.83 7.48
N ASP A 200 -17.31 7.64 7.03
CA ASP A 200 -18.55 7.93 7.78
C ASP A 200 -19.27 6.63 8.17
N LEU A 201 -18.56 5.75 8.88
CA LEU A 201 -19.09 4.47 9.32
C LEU A 201 -19.98 4.64 10.55
N GLN A 202 -21.14 3.98 10.57
CA GLN A 202 -22.14 4.03 11.62
C GLN A 202 -22.42 2.64 12.21
N VAL A 203 -22.93 2.60 13.45
CA VAL A 203 -23.45 1.36 14.04
C VAL A 203 -24.67 0.91 13.24
N GLY A 204 -24.69 -0.36 12.84
CA GLY A 204 -25.70 -0.94 11.95
C GLY A 204 -25.23 -1.07 10.49
N ASP A 205 -24.17 -0.35 10.10
CA ASP A 205 -23.59 -0.53 8.77
C ASP A 205 -22.98 -1.91 8.63
N ARG A 206 -22.95 -2.40 7.40
CA ARG A 206 -22.45 -3.73 7.06
C ARG A 206 -21.24 -3.58 6.17
N VAL A 207 -20.14 -4.16 6.61
CA VAL A 207 -18.83 -4.02 5.95
C VAL A 207 -18.29 -5.40 5.60
N VAL A 208 -17.43 -5.44 4.59
CA VAL A 208 -16.71 -6.66 4.22
C VAL A 208 -15.78 -7.08 5.36
N ILE A 209 -15.65 -8.39 5.55
CA ILE A 209 -14.67 -8.98 6.46
C ILE A 209 -13.63 -9.78 5.70
N ASN A 210 -12.38 -9.71 6.17
CA ASN A 210 -11.29 -10.51 5.62
C ASN A 210 -11.25 -11.92 6.23
N SER A 211 -10.29 -12.75 5.79
CA SER A 211 -10.19 -14.17 6.21
C SER A 211 -9.92 -14.36 7.71
N LYS A 212 -9.50 -13.31 8.43
CA LYS A 212 -9.28 -13.31 9.87
C LYS A 212 -10.42 -12.64 10.64
N GLY A 213 -11.49 -12.24 9.97
CA GLY A 213 -12.64 -11.55 10.57
C GLY A 213 -12.41 -10.06 10.86
N GLU A 214 -11.34 -9.46 10.32
CA GLU A 214 -11.16 -8.01 10.39
C GLU A 214 -12.21 -7.33 9.53
N LYS A 215 -12.94 -6.39 10.13
CA LYS A 215 -13.94 -5.57 9.46
C LYS A 215 -13.25 -4.47 8.66
N LEU A 216 -13.31 -4.57 7.33
CA LEU A 216 -12.73 -3.60 6.41
C LEU A 216 -13.66 -2.39 6.30
N TRP A 217 -13.47 -1.41 7.18
CA TRP A 217 -14.35 -0.25 7.32
C TRP A 217 -14.63 0.53 6.03
N SER A 218 -13.69 0.49 5.08
CA SER A 218 -13.77 1.21 3.80
C SER A 218 -14.64 0.50 2.76
N VAL A 219 -14.97 -0.78 2.95
CA VAL A 219 -15.72 -1.57 1.97
C VAL A 219 -17.08 -1.93 2.56
N GLN A 220 -18.13 -1.27 2.07
CA GLN A 220 -19.47 -1.34 2.65
C GLN A 220 -20.47 -1.98 1.70
N GLU A 221 -21.43 -2.71 2.28
CA GLU A 221 -22.62 -3.17 1.58
C GLU A 221 -23.79 -2.20 1.83
N ILE A 222 -23.95 -1.23 0.92
CA ILE A 222 -24.90 -0.12 1.06
C ILE A 222 -26.35 -0.51 0.79
N SER A 223 -26.56 -1.61 0.05
CA SER A 223 -27.86 -2.28 -0.12
C SER A 223 -27.60 -3.74 -0.49
N PRO A 224 -28.59 -4.66 -0.39
CA PRO A 224 -28.37 -6.09 -0.63
C PRO A 224 -27.66 -6.38 -1.96
N GLY A 225 -26.42 -6.87 -1.89
CA GLY A 225 -25.60 -7.19 -3.07
C GLY A 225 -24.93 -6.00 -3.78
N VAL A 226 -25.02 -4.79 -3.21
CA VAL A 226 -24.38 -3.58 -3.76
C VAL A 226 -23.27 -3.14 -2.81
N PHE A 227 -22.04 -3.21 -3.31
CA PHE A 227 -20.83 -2.93 -2.56
C PHE A 227 -20.12 -1.69 -3.10
N VAL A 228 -19.57 -0.89 -2.19
CA VAL A 228 -18.72 0.25 -2.52
C VAL A 228 -17.47 0.23 -1.67
N GLU A 229 -16.38 0.73 -2.23
CA GLU A 229 -15.13 0.99 -1.53
C GLU A 229 -14.87 2.49 -1.47
N MET A 230 -14.58 2.99 -0.28
CA MET A 230 -14.09 4.34 -0.08
C MET A 230 -12.56 4.33 -0.02
N LEU A 231 -11.92 5.03 -0.95
CA LEU A 231 -10.47 5.12 -1.00
C LEU A 231 -9.95 5.87 0.23
N LYS A 232 -9.02 5.24 0.95
CA LYS A 232 -8.56 5.74 2.25
C LYS A 232 -7.68 6.98 2.15
N VAL A 233 -7.27 7.36 0.94
CA VAL A 233 -6.38 8.51 0.68
C VAL A 233 -7.12 9.65 0.01
N SER A 234 -7.91 9.40 -1.04
CA SER A 234 -8.65 10.46 -1.73
C SER A 234 -10.05 10.69 -1.14
N GLY A 235 -10.64 9.68 -0.51
CA GLY A 235 -12.04 9.68 -0.09
C GLY A 235 -13.04 9.41 -1.21
N ASP A 236 -12.56 9.14 -2.44
CA ASP A 236 -13.43 8.78 -3.56
C ASP A 236 -14.15 7.46 -3.28
N ILE A 237 -15.35 7.31 -3.85
CA ILE A 237 -16.16 6.09 -3.69
C ILE A 237 -16.20 5.36 -5.03
N LEU A 238 -15.73 4.11 -5.03
CA LEU A 238 -15.74 3.23 -6.18
C LEU A 238 -16.78 2.11 -6.00
N PRO A 239 -17.53 1.74 -7.05
CA PRO A 239 -18.34 0.53 -7.01
C PRO A 239 -17.44 -0.71 -6.97
N VAL A 240 -17.81 -1.70 -6.17
CA VAL A 240 -17.11 -2.99 -6.10
C VAL A 240 -17.94 -4.03 -6.87
N PRO A 241 -17.60 -4.34 -8.14
CA PRO A 241 -18.34 -5.32 -8.92
C PRO A 241 -18.19 -6.73 -8.34
N LEU A 242 -19.25 -7.52 -8.34
CA LEU A 242 -19.18 -8.89 -7.87
C LEU A 242 -18.73 -9.83 -8.98
N VAL A 243 -17.97 -10.88 -8.62
CA VAL A 243 -17.65 -11.96 -9.56
C VAL A 243 -18.89 -12.80 -9.85
N GLN A 244 -19.77 -12.96 -8.87
CA GLN A 244 -21.03 -13.67 -9.04
C GLN A 244 -21.87 -13.01 -10.14
N GLY A 245 -22.27 -13.80 -11.15
CA GLY A 245 -23.03 -13.31 -12.30
C GLY A 245 -22.21 -12.62 -13.39
N SER A 246 -20.89 -12.53 -13.23
CA SER A 246 -19.97 -12.09 -14.29
C SER A 246 -19.69 -13.21 -15.32
N ALA A 247 -18.94 -12.88 -16.37
CA ALA A 247 -18.45 -13.85 -17.35
C ALA A 247 -17.16 -14.58 -16.91
N CYS A 248 -16.71 -14.38 -15.66
CA CYS A 248 -15.48 -14.99 -15.15
C CYS A 248 -15.56 -16.52 -15.18
N GLN A 249 -14.47 -17.17 -15.60
CA GLN A 249 -14.36 -18.64 -15.68
C GLN A 249 -13.42 -19.21 -14.61
N GLN A 250 -13.17 -18.45 -13.53
CA GLN A 250 -12.31 -18.91 -12.43
C GLN A 250 -12.80 -20.23 -11.84
N GLN A 251 -11.87 -21.04 -11.34
CA GLN A 251 -12.20 -22.23 -10.57
C GLN A 251 -12.36 -21.86 -9.09
N PRO A 252 -13.58 -21.95 -8.50
CA PRO A 252 -13.84 -21.46 -7.14
C PRO A 252 -13.08 -22.20 -6.04
N ASP A 253 -12.51 -23.37 -6.31
CA ASP A 253 -11.70 -24.16 -5.38
C ASP A 253 -10.22 -23.74 -5.38
N GLN A 254 -9.75 -23.07 -6.44
CA GLN A 254 -8.36 -22.61 -6.57
C GLN A 254 -8.17 -21.16 -6.10
N GLN A 255 -9.10 -20.27 -6.49
CA GLN A 255 -9.16 -18.86 -6.05
C GLN A 255 -7.83 -18.08 -6.25
N GLU A 256 -7.08 -18.44 -7.28
CA GLU A 256 -5.77 -17.84 -7.58
C GLU A 256 -5.92 -16.51 -8.33
N SER A 257 -5.09 -15.52 -8.00
CA SER A 257 -5.09 -14.19 -8.63
C SER A 257 -4.87 -14.24 -10.16
N ARG A 258 -4.21 -15.29 -10.68
CA ARG A 258 -3.99 -15.45 -12.12
C ARG A 258 -5.28 -15.46 -12.94
N TYR A 259 -6.39 -15.96 -12.38
CA TYR A 259 -7.68 -15.95 -13.07
C TYR A 259 -8.22 -14.53 -13.24
N CYS A 260 -8.02 -13.68 -12.24
CA CYS A 260 -8.35 -12.27 -12.32
C CYS A 260 -7.44 -11.57 -13.34
N HIS A 261 -6.15 -11.90 -13.36
CA HIS A 261 -5.19 -11.32 -14.28
C HIS A 261 -5.50 -11.61 -15.76
N GLU A 262 -6.18 -12.71 -16.10
CA GLU A 262 -6.57 -13.01 -17.48
C GLU A 262 -7.44 -11.91 -18.13
N CYS A 263 -8.21 -11.17 -17.33
CA CYS A 263 -9.11 -10.11 -17.81
C CYS A 263 -8.82 -8.72 -17.22
N HIS A 264 -8.06 -8.66 -16.12
CA HIS A 264 -7.79 -7.41 -15.40
C HIS A 264 -6.33 -6.99 -15.40
N ALA A 265 -5.41 -7.81 -15.91
CA ALA A 265 -4.00 -7.43 -15.96
C ALA A 265 -3.82 -6.16 -16.81
N TYR A 266 -3.08 -5.20 -16.28
CA TYR A 266 -2.77 -4.00 -17.03
C TYR A 266 -1.60 -4.27 -18.00
N ASP A 267 -1.83 -4.06 -19.30
CA ASP A 267 -0.77 -4.11 -20.30
C ASP A 267 -0.04 -2.76 -20.35
N ARG A 268 1.17 -2.72 -19.78
CA ARG A 268 2.02 -1.53 -19.78
C ARG A 268 2.48 -1.10 -21.18
N GLU A 269 2.62 -2.04 -22.12
CA GLU A 269 3.07 -1.74 -23.48
C GLU A 269 1.91 -1.23 -24.34
N ALA A 270 0.71 -1.77 -24.13
CA ALA A 270 -0.49 -1.35 -24.87
C ALA A 270 -1.26 -0.18 -24.22
N GLY A 271 -0.94 0.19 -22.97
CA GLY A 271 -1.57 1.29 -22.25
C GLY A 271 -3.06 1.08 -21.95
N ARG A 272 -3.51 -0.19 -21.86
CA ARG A 272 -4.92 -0.57 -21.68
C ARG A 272 -5.02 -1.85 -20.84
N PRO A 273 -6.16 -2.08 -20.16
CA PRO A 273 -6.49 -3.42 -19.65
C PRO A 273 -6.68 -4.42 -20.79
#